data_AF-A0A382CWF6-F1
#
_entry.id   AF-A0A382CWF6-F1
#
_cell.length_a   1.000
_cell.length_b   1.000
_cell.length_c   1.000
_cell.angle_alpha   90.00
_cell.angle_beta   90.00
_cell.angle_gamma   90.00
#
_symmetry.space_group_name_H-M   'P 1'
#
loop_
_entity.id
_entity.type
_entity.pdbx_description
1 polymer ?
#
loop_
_entity_poly.entity_id
_entity_poly.type
_entity_poly.pdbx_seq_one_letter_code
_entity_poly.pdbx_strand_id
1 'polypeptide(L)'
;MLKNFSITHSLLLVFFNIVFGQEAQFLSNIRQLTFEGRRAGEGYFGPSGKLMVLQSEREPDNPFYQIYLMDFETGDVERISPGFGKTTCSWIHPNRQQVLFASTHGDPEARKKQKEELAFRASGKERRYSWDYDEAFELYLYDRKSKNYNQLTNAIGYDAEGAISPDGNWIVFSSNRVAYSHPLSDIDRKIFENDKAFMMDIYRMRTDGTNLQQLTDSRGYDGGPFFSQDGKKICWRRFSEDGATAEIFTMNSDGSNQTQITEMGAMSWAPFFHPSGEYLIYATNIHGFGNFELYLVRTNGGTPVRVTQTDRFDGLPAFSPDGKTLAWTSQRTGNKQSQIFLGKWNHHTALEILNEEGVDAKEKIKTTVERLQSMGSPAITAADLRRHVETLASPEFEGRMTGTMGEQKATQYVAEEFRRLGLEPAGENGTYFGQFNFTAGMEIEKSSSLKLDGPGKTIRRFKSKINLDWRPVTWSATGETPLKQVVWGNYGIVAPEANGF
;
A
#
# COMPACT_ATOMS: atom_id res chain seq x y z
N MET A 1 -54.31 -39.86 32.77
CA MET A 1 -52.84 -39.69 32.67
C MET A 1 -52.38 -40.39 31.41
N LEU A 2 -51.61 -39.86 30.47
CA LEU A 2 -51.02 -38.55 30.20
C LEU A 2 -50.97 -38.51 28.66
N LYS A 3 -51.43 -37.41 28.04
CA LYS A 3 -51.37 -37.19 26.59
C LYS A 3 -50.13 -36.35 26.26
N ASN A 4 -49.51 -36.72 25.15
CA ASN A 4 -48.40 -36.07 24.46
C ASN A 4 -48.52 -34.54 24.37
N PHE A 5 -47.43 -33.84 24.68
CA PHE A 5 -47.20 -32.45 24.27
C PHE A 5 -46.06 -32.43 23.24
N SER A 6 -46.39 -31.95 22.05
CA SER A 6 -45.44 -31.51 21.02
C SER A 6 -45.31 -30.00 21.15
N ILE A 7 -44.08 -29.49 21.26
CA ILE A 7 -43.79 -28.06 21.19
C ILE A 7 -42.87 -27.85 19.98
N THR A 8 -43.45 -27.25 18.94
CA THR A 8 -42.75 -26.67 17.80
C THR A 8 -41.96 -25.43 18.23
N HIS A 9 -40.64 -25.44 18.05
CA HIS A 9 -39.82 -24.23 18.03
C HIS A 9 -39.37 -23.98 16.59
N SER A 10 -39.92 -22.93 15.97
CA SER A 10 -39.38 -22.33 14.75
C SER A 10 -38.03 -21.71 15.07
N LEU A 11 -36.95 -22.26 14.53
CA LEU A 11 -35.62 -21.65 14.61
C LEU A 11 -35.45 -20.66 13.46
N LEU A 12 -35.40 -19.38 13.81
CA LEU A 12 -34.96 -18.29 12.94
C LEU A 12 -33.44 -18.43 12.75
N LEU A 13 -32.99 -18.92 11.59
CA LEU A 13 -31.58 -19.00 11.23
C LEU A 13 -31.10 -17.63 10.72
N VAL A 14 -30.40 -16.90 11.59
CA VAL A 14 -29.60 -15.72 11.22
C VAL A 14 -28.26 -16.23 10.70
N PHE A 15 -28.03 -16.12 9.39
CA PHE A 15 -26.73 -16.42 8.78
C PHE A 15 -25.76 -15.27 9.06
N PHE A 16 -24.77 -15.51 9.92
CA PHE A 16 -23.56 -14.69 9.97
C PHE A 16 -22.58 -15.22 8.92
N ASN A 17 -22.49 -14.53 7.78
CA ASN A 17 -21.42 -14.73 6.80
C ASN A 17 -20.13 -14.09 7.36
N ILE A 18 -19.12 -14.89 7.70
CA ILE A 18 -17.77 -14.39 7.96
C ILE A 18 -16.97 -14.51 6.65
N VAL A 19 -16.80 -13.38 5.97
CA VAL A 19 -16.03 -13.24 4.73
C VAL A 19 -14.53 -13.30 5.07
N PHE A 20 -13.81 -14.31 4.59
CA PHE A 20 -12.35 -14.21 4.47
C PHE A 20 -12.05 -13.15 3.38
N GLY A 21 -11.29 -12.10 3.73
CA GLY A 21 -11.18 -10.89 2.92
C GLY A 21 -10.67 -11.15 1.49
N GLN A 22 -11.39 -10.60 0.50
CA GLN A 22 -11.08 -10.76 -0.93
C GLN A 22 -9.71 -10.17 -1.31
N GLU A 23 -9.12 -9.30 -0.49
CA GLU A 23 -7.83 -8.63 -0.79
C GLU A 23 -6.65 -9.60 -0.94
N ALA A 24 -6.60 -10.67 -0.14
CA ALA A 24 -5.47 -11.61 -0.14
C ALA A 24 -5.33 -12.44 -1.42
N GLN A 25 -6.38 -12.50 -2.26
CA GLN A 25 -6.33 -13.19 -3.55
C GLN A 25 -5.56 -12.37 -4.62
N PHE A 26 -5.54 -11.05 -4.46
CA PHE A 26 -4.86 -10.12 -5.36
C PHE A 26 -3.50 -9.69 -4.85
N LEU A 27 -3.38 -9.46 -3.54
CA LEU A 27 -2.21 -8.88 -2.90
C LEU A 27 -1.61 -9.81 -1.85
N SER A 28 -0.31 -10.02 -1.94
CA SER A 28 0.48 -10.71 -0.91
C SER A 28 1.75 -9.95 -0.58
N ASN A 29 2.40 -10.27 0.55
CA ASN A 29 3.64 -9.63 0.99
C ASN A 29 3.55 -8.10 1.04
N ILE A 30 2.43 -7.58 1.53
CA ILE A 30 2.20 -6.15 1.67
C ILE A 30 3.20 -5.57 2.66
N ARG A 31 3.91 -4.51 2.27
CA ARG A 31 4.86 -3.79 3.12
C ARG A 31 4.80 -2.30 2.87
N GLN A 32 4.96 -1.50 3.92
CA GLN A 32 5.11 -0.06 3.82
C GLN A 32 6.48 0.25 3.19
N LEU A 33 6.50 1.19 2.24
CA LEU A 33 7.71 1.65 1.55
C LEU A 33 8.24 2.95 2.16
N THR A 34 7.36 3.93 2.40
CA THR A 34 7.76 5.23 2.93
C THR A 34 7.49 5.33 4.42
N PHE A 35 8.53 5.59 5.21
CA PHE A 35 8.45 5.77 6.67
C PHE A 35 8.79 7.20 7.10
N GLU A 36 9.48 7.94 6.23
CA GLU A 36 9.93 9.30 6.50
C GLU A 36 8.84 10.32 6.19
N GLY A 37 8.85 11.39 6.98
CA GLY A 37 7.98 12.53 6.79
C GLY A 37 6.57 12.34 7.32
N ARG A 38 5.76 13.38 7.13
CA ARG A 38 4.38 13.45 7.60
C ARG A 38 3.43 12.59 6.77
N ARG A 39 3.69 12.51 5.46
CA ARG A 39 2.87 11.75 4.50
C ARG A 39 3.59 11.60 3.17
N ALA A 40 3.20 10.57 2.43
CA ALA A 40 3.52 10.38 1.02
C ALA A 40 2.23 10.40 0.19
N GLY A 41 2.37 10.89 -1.04
CA GLY A 41 1.34 10.84 -2.07
C GLY A 41 1.71 9.80 -3.12
N GLU A 42 1.63 10.19 -4.38
CA GLU A 42 1.86 9.33 -5.53
C GLU A 42 3.28 8.73 -5.58
N GLY A 43 3.40 7.53 -6.16
CA GLY A 43 4.67 6.87 -6.43
C GLY A 43 4.61 6.02 -7.70
N TYR A 44 5.50 6.28 -8.65
CA TYR A 44 5.52 5.63 -9.96
C TYR A 44 6.86 4.96 -10.24
N PHE A 45 6.81 3.72 -10.72
CA PHE A 45 8.00 2.99 -11.12
C PHE A 45 8.61 3.56 -12.40
N GLY A 46 9.94 3.55 -12.47
CA GLY A 46 10.66 3.78 -13.70
C GLY A 46 10.59 2.57 -14.64
N PRO A 47 11.00 2.71 -15.91
CA PRO A 47 10.85 1.67 -16.94
C PRO A 47 11.49 0.31 -16.62
N SER A 48 12.53 0.30 -15.78
CA SER A 48 13.19 -0.95 -15.34
C SER A 48 12.59 -1.56 -14.08
N GLY A 49 11.68 -0.87 -13.39
CA GLY A 49 11.18 -1.24 -12.07
C GLY A 49 12.19 -1.03 -10.93
N LYS A 50 13.41 -0.58 -11.22
CA LYS A 50 14.50 -0.39 -10.24
C LYS A 50 14.49 0.98 -9.56
N LEU A 51 13.89 1.97 -10.21
CA LEU A 51 13.70 3.30 -9.66
C LEU A 51 12.21 3.53 -9.39
N MET A 52 11.91 4.34 -8.39
CA MET A 52 10.58 4.91 -8.18
C MET A 52 10.71 6.42 -7.97
N VAL A 53 9.92 7.20 -8.68
CA VAL A 53 9.72 8.61 -8.36
C VAL A 53 8.49 8.74 -7.49
N LEU A 54 8.58 9.49 -6.39
CA LEU A 54 7.51 9.61 -5.41
C LEU A 54 7.38 11.02 -4.86
N GLN A 55 6.19 11.34 -4.39
CA GLN A 55 5.87 12.60 -3.74
C GLN A 55 5.82 12.41 -2.21
N SER A 56 6.48 13.29 -1.45
CA SER A 56 6.48 13.20 0.01
C SER A 56 6.66 14.54 0.71
N GLU A 57 5.95 14.74 1.82
CA GLU A 57 6.10 15.88 2.72
C GLU A 57 6.98 15.44 3.91
N ARG A 58 8.30 15.62 3.77
CA ARG A 58 9.28 15.08 4.73
C ARG A 58 10.36 16.05 5.22
N GLU A 59 10.41 17.27 4.69
CA GLU A 59 11.44 18.23 5.08
C GLU A 59 10.91 19.19 6.15
N PRO A 60 11.62 19.39 7.28
CA PRO A 60 11.15 20.28 8.35
C PRO A 60 10.94 21.74 7.92
N ASP A 61 11.73 22.21 6.95
CA ASP A 61 11.72 23.57 6.42
C ASP A 61 10.84 23.73 5.17
N ASN A 62 10.20 22.65 4.71
CA ASN A 62 9.27 22.67 3.58
C ASN A 62 7.89 22.11 3.96
N PRO A 63 6.84 22.94 3.98
CA PRO A 63 5.50 22.49 4.28
C PRO A 63 4.81 21.75 3.12
N PHE A 64 5.39 21.78 1.92
CA PHE A 64 4.77 21.24 0.71
C PHE A 64 5.37 19.88 0.35
N TYR A 65 4.59 19.12 -0.41
CA TYR A 65 5.09 17.95 -1.09
C TYR A 65 6.28 18.31 -1.98
N GLN A 66 7.31 17.46 -1.95
CA GLN A 66 8.47 17.49 -2.83
C GLN A 66 8.61 16.14 -3.55
N ILE A 67 9.37 16.13 -4.65
CA ILE A 67 9.56 14.96 -5.48
C ILE A 67 10.91 14.32 -5.18
N TYR A 68 10.88 13.01 -4.97
CA TYR A 68 12.04 12.19 -4.62
C TYR A 68 12.20 11.07 -5.62
N LEU A 69 13.44 10.71 -5.92
CA LEU A 69 13.80 9.54 -6.70
C LEU A 69 14.44 8.52 -5.76
N MET A 70 13.81 7.36 -5.64
CA MET A 70 14.27 6.22 -4.86
C MET A 70 14.87 5.16 -5.78
N ASP A 71 16.02 4.60 -5.39
CA ASP A 71 16.65 3.46 -6.04
C ASP A 71 16.45 2.20 -5.18
N PHE A 72 15.78 1.19 -5.73
CA PHE A 72 15.51 -0.07 -5.02
C PHE A 72 16.74 -0.98 -4.91
N GLU A 73 17.77 -0.77 -5.73
CA GLU A 73 19.01 -1.56 -5.68
C GLU A 73 19.96 -1.05 -4.62
N THR A 74 20.13 0.28 -4.51
CA THR A 74 21.04 0.88 -3.53
C THR A 74 20.35 1.28 -2.22
N GLY A 75 19.04 1.55 -2.27
CA GLY A 75 18.27 2.14 -1.18
C GLY A 75 18.39 3.67 -1.09
N ASP A 76 19.10 4.30 -2.03
CA ASP A 76 19.29 5.75 -2.03
C ASP A 76 17.97 6.48 -2.35
N VAL A 77 17.77 7.62 -1.70
CA VAL A 77 16.64 8.52 -1.95
C VAL A 77 17.17 9.94 -2.15
N GLU A 78 16.94 10.49 -3.34
CA GLU A 78 17.37 11.84 -3.72
C GLU A 78 16.16 12.75 -3.91
N ARG A 79 16.14 13.94 -3.29
CA ARG A 79 15.19 14.99 -3.68
C ARG A 79 15.59 15.53 -5.04
N ILE A 80 14.68 15.43 -6.01
CA ILE A 80 14.92 15.96 -7.37
C ILE A 80 14.23 17.31 -7.60
N SER A 81 13.18 17.62 -6.83
CA SER A 81 12.55 18.94 -6.88
C SER A 81 13.40 20.01 -6.17
N PRO A 82 13.17 21.31 -6.43
CA PRO A 82 14.02 22.38 -5.92
C PRO A 82 14.04 22.58 -4.40
N GLY A 83 13.13 21.97 -3.64
CA GLY A 83 13.01 22.15 -2.18
C GLY A 83 12.19 23.39 -1.77
N PHE A 84 11.52 24.03 -2.73
CA PHE A 84 10.58 25.14 -2.50
C PHE A 84 9.53 25.14 -3.61
N GLY A 85 8.45 25.89 -3.39
CA GLY A 85 7.26 25.80 -4.24
C GLY A 85 6.51 24.48 -4.04
N LYS A 86 5.28 24.43 -4.53
CA LYS A 86 4.47 23.21 -4.53
C LYS A 86 4.96 22.31 -5.65
N THR A 87 4.82 21.00 -5.48
CA THR A 87 5.12 20.02 -6.51
C THR A 87 4.08 18.92 -6.53
N THR A 88 3.84 18.33 -7.70
CA THR A 88 2.97 17.17 -7.85
C THR A 88 3.33 16.35 -9.08
N CYS A 89 2.76 15.15 -9.16
CA CYS A 89 2.69 14.27 -10.33
C CYS A 89 3.99 14.19 -11.13
N SER A 90 4.76 13.15 -10.85
CA SER A 90 6.10 12.99 -11.40
C SER A 90 6.25 11.70 -12.20
N TRP A 91 7.14 11.71 -13.19
CA TRP A 91 7.30 10.58 -14.10
C TRP A 91 8.75 10.42 -14.55
N ILE A 92 9.30 9.21 -14.45
CA ILE A 92 10.67 8.93 -14.91
C ILE A 92 10.63 8.73 -16.42
N HIS A 93 11.39 9.55 -17.16
CA HIS A 93 11.50 9.42 -18.60
C HIS A 93 12.13 8.06 -18.98
N PRO A 94 11.75 7.42 -20.11
CA PRO A 94 12.30 6.14 -20.55
C PRO A 94 13.84 6.06 -20.63
N ASN A 95 14.51 7.20 -20.89
CA ASN A 95 15.97 7.33 -20.87
C ASN A 95 16.61 7.26 -19.47
N ARG A 96 15.81 7.28 -18.39
CA ARG A 96 16.21 7.22 -16.97
C ARG A 96 17.07 8.38 -16.47
N GLN A 97 17.41 9.33 -17.34
CA GLN A 97 18.20 10.51 -16.99
C GLN A 97 17.33 11.72 -16.69
N GLN A 98 16.08 11.70 -17.12
CA GLN A 98 15.16 12.81 -16.94
C GLN A 98 13.94 12.42 -16.11
N VAL A 99 13.42 13.38 -15.35
CA VAL A 99 12.19 13.20 -14.57
C VAL A 99 11.28 14.40 -14.81
N LEU A 100 10.06 14.12 -15.27
CA LEU A 100 8.98 15.10 -15.37
C LEU A 100 8.36 15.31 -13.99
N PHE A 101 8.00 16.55 -13.67
CA PHE A 101 7.12 16.87 -12.55
C PHE A 101 6.48 18.25 -12.75
N ALA A 102 5.36 18.50 -12.07
CA ALA A 102 4.73 19.81 -12.05
C ALA A 102 5.18 20.60 -10.82
N SER A 103 5.39 21.91 -10.94
CA SER A 103 5.80 22.73 -9.81
C SER A 103 5.49 24.21 -9.96
N THR A 104 5.30 24.88 -8.82
CA THR A 104 5.17 26.35 -8.74
C THR A 104 6.48 27.06 -8.42
N HIS A 105 7.64 26.39 -8.45
CA HIS A 105 8.91 27.02 -8.05
C HIS A 105 9.36 28.18 -8.96
N GLY A 106 8.81 28.28 -10.18
CA GLY A 106 9.01 29.44 -11.06
C GLY A 106 8.22 30.68 -10.64
N ASP A 107 7.24 30.56 -9.74
CA ASP A 107 6.48 31.69 -9.20
C ASP A 107 7.40 32.58 -8.35
N PRO A 108 7.53 33.89 -8.67
CA PRO A 108 8.28 34.84 -7.85
C PRO A 108 7.85 34.86 -6.38
N GLU A 109 6.58 34.56 -6.08
CA GLU A 109 6.02 34.53 -4.73
C GLU A 109 6.15 33.15 -4.06
N ALA A 110 6.71 32.12 -4.71
CA ALA A 110 6.78 30.74 -4.19
C ALA A 110 7.38 30.66 -2.78
N ARG A 111 8.48 31.39 -2.54
CA ARG A 111 9.16 31.41 -1.23
C ARG A 111 8.36 32.14 -0.17
N LYS A 112 7.64 33.20 -0.55
CA LYS A 112 6.76 33.94 0.35
C LYS A 112 5.56 33.07 0.75
N LYS A 113 4.89 32.44 -0.23
CA LYS A 113 3.81 31.46 -0.01
C LYS A 113 4.26 30.33 0.93
N GLN A 114 5.49 29.83 0.77
CA GLN A 114 6.07 28.83 1.67
C GLN A 114 6.22 29.32 3.10
N LYS A 115 6.74 30.54 3.29
CA LYS A 115 6.89 31.16 4.62
C LYS A 115 5.53 31.39 5.28
N GLU A 116 4.54 31.83 4.52
CA GLU A 116 3.16 32.04 5.00
C GLU A 116 2.52 30.72 5.44
N GLU A 117 2.71 29.63 4.68
CA GLU A 117 2.21 28.30 5.07
C GLU A 117 2.87 27.80 6.36
N LEU A 118 4.18 27.97 6.52
CA LEU A 118 4.89 27.62 7.75
C LEU A 118 4.35 28.42 8.95
N ALA A 119 4.14 29.73 8.78
CA ALA A 119 3.57 30.58 9.81
C ALA A 119 2.12 30.18 10.16
N PHE A 120 1.32 29.83 9.16
CA PHE A 120 -0.04 29.32 9.35
C PHE A 120 -0.03 28.04 10.19
N ARG A 121 0.82 27.06 9.86
CA ARG A 121 0.95 25.81 10.62
C ARG A 121 1.44 26.04 12.05
N ALA A 122 2.41 26.94 12.23
CA ALA A 122 2.92 27.31 13.55
C ALA A 122 1.85 27.99 14.43
N SER A 123 0.81 28.60 13.82
CA SER A 123 -0.29 29.20 14.57
C SER A 123 -1.24 28.18 15.22
N GLY A 124 -1.13 26.89 14.87
CA GLY A 124 -2.02 25.83 15.37
C GLY A 124 -3.43 25.85 14.76
N LYS A 125 -3.72 26.77 13.84
CA LYS A 125 -4.97 26.79 13.10
C LYS A 125 -5.04 25.62 12.13
N GLU A 126 -6.19 24.96 12.09
CA GLU A 126 -6.48 23.92 11.11
C GLU A 126 -7.35 24.47 9.98
N ARG A 127 -7.12 23.98 8.77
CA ARG A 127 -8.03 24.16 7.64
C ARG A 127 -8.34 22.80 7.03
N ARG A 128 -9.56 22.62 6.53
CA ARG A 128 -9.90 21.43 5.76
C ARG A 128 -8.97 21.38 4.55
N TYR A 129 -8.39 20.20 4.31
CA TYR A 129 -7.57 19.98 3.13
C TYR A 129 -8.40 20.18 1.86
N SER A 130 -7.88 20.98 0.94
CA SER A 130 -8.31 21.07 -0.43
C SER A 130 -7.05 21.04 -1.29
N TRP A 131 -7.10 20.34 -2.42
CA TRP A 131 -6.06 20.51 -3.42
C TRP A 131 -6.10 21.94 -3.93
N ASP A 132 -4.93 22.51 -4.13
CA ASP A 132 -4.76 23.89 -4.56
C ASP A 132 -4.34 23.89 -6.02
N TYR A 133 -5.29 24.24 -6.89
CA TYR A 133 -5.08 24.41 -8.33
C TYR A 133 -4.39 25.76 -8.60
N ASP A 134 -3.22 25.96 -7.97
CA ASP A 134 -2.42 27.18 -8.04
C ASP A 134 -2.10 27.52 -9.51
N GLU A 135 -2.37 28.77 -9.90
CA GLU A 135 -2.31 29.24 -11.30
C GLU A 135 -0.88 29.38 -11.84
N ALA A 136 0.13 29.07 -11.02
CA ALA A 136 1.54 29.10 -11.38
C ALA A 136 2.17 27.70 -11.52
N PHE A 137 1.35 26.65 -11.60
CA PHE A 137 1.86 25.30 -11.84
C PHE A 137 2.30 25.16 -13.29
N GLU A 138 3.55 24.77 -13.47
CA GLU A 138 4.17 24.51 -14.77
C GLU A 138 4.83 23.12 -14.76
N LEU A 139 4.95 22.51 -15.94
CA LEU A 139 5.67 21.25 -16.13
C LEU A 139 7.16 21.49 -16.33
N TYR A 140 7.98 20.71 -15.63
CA TYR A 140 9.44 20.75 -15.73
C TYR A 140 10.01 19.38 -16.01
N LEU A 141 11.01 19.33 -16.89
CA LEU A 141 11.85 18.16 -17.11
C LEU A 141 13.20 18.38 -16.43
N TYR A 142 13.44 17.66 -15.34
CA TYR A 142 14.70 17.69 -14.61
C TYR A 142 15.70 16.71 -15.21
N ASP A 143 16.90 17.19 -15.53
CA ASP A 143 18.01 16.35 -15.98
C ASP A 143 18.91 15.98 -14.80
N ARG A 144 19.00 14.68 -14.50
CA ARG A 144 19.70 14.14 -13.33
C ARG A 144 21.21 14.36 -13.37
N LYS A 145 21.80 14.48 -14.56
CA LYS A 145 23.25 14.61 -14.74
C LYS A 145 23.70 16.05 -14.56
N SER A 146 23.04 16.97 -15.24
CA SER A 146 23.32 18.41 -15.20
C SER A 146 22.68 19.12 -14.02
N LYS A 147 21.67 18.49 -13.38
CA LYS A 147 20.88 19.06 -12.28
C LYS A 147 20.07 20.30 -12.70
N ASN A 148 19.77 20.42 -14.00
CA ASN A 148 19.02 21.52 -14.57
C ASN A 148 17.53 21.19 -14.71
N TYR A 149 16.69 22.22 -14.56
CA TYR A 149 15.25 22.16 -14.78
C TYR A 149 14.92 22.83 -16.12
N ASN A 150 14.37 22.08 -17.06
CA ASN A 150 13.83 22.63 -18.30
C ASN A 150 12.33 22.85 -18.13
N GLN A 151 11.88 24.11 -18.17
CA GLN A 151 10.46 24.45 -18.12
C GLN A 151 9.81 24.16 -19.48
N LEU A 152 8.75 23.35 -19.49
CA LEU A 152 8.09 22.88 -20.72
C LEU A 152 6.82 23.67 -21.06
N THR A 153 6.16 24.22 -20.05
CA THR A 153 4.94 25.03 -20.19
C THR A 153 5.14 26.42 -19.61
N ASN A 154 4.36 27.39 -20.09
CA ASN A 154 4.36 28.76 -19.60
C ASN A 154 2.98 29.37 -19.86
N ALA A 155 2.00 28.97 -19.05
CA ALA A 155 0.61 29.39 -19.19
C ALA A 155 -0.01 29.61 -17.82
N ILE A 156 -0.81 30.68 -17.68
CA ILE A 156 -1.58 30.89 -16.46
C ILE A 156 -2.57 29.72 -16.31
N GLY A 157 -2.52 29.07 -15.15
CA GLY A 157 -3.36 27.95 -14.81
C GLY A 157 -2.60 26.83 -14.11
N TYR A 158 -3.20 25.65 -14.12
CA TYR A 158 -2.68 24.46 -13.48
C TYR A 158 -2.20 23.47 -14.54
N ASP A 159 -0.93 23.53 -14.93
CA ASP A 159 -0.30 22.52 -15.78
C ASP A 159 0.35 21.44 -14.92
N ALA A 160 -0.34 20.31 -14.74
CA ALA A 160 0.14 19.24 -13.88
C ALA A 160 -0.40 17.86 -14.29
N GLU A 161 -0.29 16.86 -13.40
CA GLU A 161 -0.79 15.51 -13.62
C GLU A 161 -0.20 14.85 -14.88
N GLY A 162 1.08 15.17 -15.14
CA GLY A 162 1.78 14.77 -16.35
C GLY A 162 2.36 13.35 -16.30
N ALA A 163 2.22 12.60 -17.40
CA ALA A 163 2.86 11.31 -17.64
C ALA A 163 3.56 11.29 -19.01
N ILE A 164 4.70 10.59 -19.11
CA ILE A 164 5.45 10.45 -20.37
C ILE A 164 5.09 9.10 -21.03
N SER A 165 4.91 9.11 -22.35
CA SER A 165 4.67 7.91 -23.14
C SER A 165 5.83 6.90 -23.07
N PRO A 166 5.57 5.59 -23.24
CA PRO A 166 6.62 4.56 -23.14
C PRO A 166 7.80 4.75 -24.10
N ASP A 167 7.58 5.40 -25.24
CA ASP A 167 8.62 5.73 -26.23
C ASP A 167 9.39 7.02 -25.90
N GLY A 168 8.97 7.78 -24.88
CA GLY A 168 9.62 9.02 -24.44
C GLY A 168 9.35 10.25 -25.31
N ASN A 169 8.42 10.16 -26.26
CA ASN A 169 8.20 11.23 -27.23
C ASN A 169 7.08 12.19 -26.87
N TRP A 170 6.15 11.77 -26.01
CA TRP A 170 4.94 12.52 -25.68
C TRP A 170 4.76 12.66 -24.18
N ILE A 171 4.17 13.78 -23.77
CA ILE A 171 3.65 14.05 -22.44
C ILE A 171 2.15 14.20 -22.58
N VAL A 172 1.38 13.51 -21.75
CA VAL A 172 -0.04 13.77 -21.53
C VAL A 172 -0.20 14.39 -20.14
N PHE A 173 -1.04 15.39 -19.99
CA PHE A 173 -1.17 16.16 -18.74
C PHE A 173 -2.52 16.87 -18.65
N SER A 174 -2.85 17.41 -17.47
CA SER A 174 -4.08 18.15 -17.20
C SER A 174 -3.82 19.65 -17.20
N SER A 175 -4.74 20.43 -17.78
CA SER A 175 -4.65 21.89 -17.78
C SER A 175 -6.01 22.57 -17.84
N ASN A 176 -6.17 23.65 -17.06
CA ASN A 176 -7.30 24.58 -17.13
C ASN A 176 -6.94 25.89 -17.86
N ARG A 177 -5.85 25.92 -18.64
CA ARG A 177 -5.35 27.11 -19.35
C ARG A 177 -6.40 27.82 -20.22
N VAL A 178 -7.38 27.09 -20.75
CA VAL A 178 -8.44 27.66 -21.60
C VAL A 178 -9.31 28.63 -20.81
N ALA A 179 -9.56 28.35 -19.52
CA ALA A 179 -10.32 29.24 -18.65
C ALA A 179 -9.67 30.62 -18.44
N TYR A 180 -8.35 30.73 -18.65
CA TYR A 180 -7.59 31.98 -18.54
C TYR A 180 -7.34 32.65 -19.88
N SER A 181 -7.25 31.87 -20.96
CA SER A 181 -6.88 32.37 -22.29
C SER A 181 -8.07 32.72 -23.18
N HIS A 182 -9.28 32.26 -22.85
CA HIS A 182 -10.48 32.45 -23.65
C HIS A 182 -11.65 32.99 -22.81
N PRO A 183 -12.56 33.78 -23.41
CA PRO A 183 -13.77 34.21 -22.72
C PRO A 183 -14.65 33.00 -22.35
N LEU A 184 -14.98 32.89 -21.06
CA LEU A 184 -15.98 31.94 -20.57
C LEU A 184 -17.39 32.54 -20.64
N SER A 185 -18.40 31.67 -20.77
CA SER A 185 -19.79 32.07 -20.54
C SER A 185 -19.96 32.62 -19.12
N ASP A 186 -20.99 33.43 -18.87
CA ASP A 186 -21.25 33.96 -17.52
C ASP A 186 -21.50 32.85 -16.49
N ILE A 187 -22.01 31.70 -16.92
CA ILE A 187 -22.26 30.54 -16.07
C ILE A 187 -20.93 29.86 -15.75
N ASP A 188 -20.13 29.54 -16.76
CA ASP A 188 -18.85 28.83 -16.59
C ASP A 188 -17.85 29.69 -15.81
N ARG A 189 -17.84 31.01 -16.03
CA ARG A 189 -17.01 31.95 -15.25
C ARG A 189 -17.36 31.90 -13.76
N LYS A 190 -18.64 31.91 -13.41
CA LYS A 190 -19.08 31.83 -12.01
C LYS A 190 -18.73 30.49 -11.37
N ILE A 191 -18.82 29.39 -12.12
CA ILE A 191 -18.40 28.08 -11.62
C ILE A 191 -16.89 28.09 -11.38
N PHE A 192 -16.11 28.53 -12.37
CA PHE A 192 -14.65 28.57 -12.31
C PHE A 192 -14.08 29.48 -11.21
N GLU A 193 -14.74 30.61 -10.93
CA GLU A 193 -14.39 31.51 -9.82
C GLU A 193 -14.53 30.82 -8.44
N ASN A 194 -15.43 29.85 -8.32
CA ASN A 194 -15.68 29.09 -7.08
C ASN A 194 -14.91 27.77 -7.03
N ASP A 195 -14.72 27.12 -8.18
CA ASP A 195 -13.99 25.86 -8.32
C ASP A 195 -12.98 25.94 -9.47
N LYS A 196 -11.71 26.10 -9.09
CA LYS A 196 -10.59 26.18 -10.03
C LYS A 196 -10.26 24.85 -10.71
N ALA A 197 -10.85 23.74 -10.25
CA ALA A 197 -10.80 22.47 -10.96
C ALA A 197 -11.68 22.48 -12.22
N PHE A 198 -12.71 23.32 -12.27
CA PHE A 198 -13.58 23.40 -13.44
C PHE A 198 -12.79 23.83 -14.68
N MET A 199 -13.22 23.38 -15.87
CA MET A 199 -12.51 23.57 -17.15
C MET A 199 -11.14 22.89 -17.22
N MET A 200 -10.90 21.84 -16.43
CA MET A 200 -9.69 21.03 -16.59
C MET A 200 -9.87 20.09 -17.76
N ASP A 201 -8.91 20.11 -18.68
CA ASP A 201 -8.87 19.25 -19.86
C ASP A 201 -7.56 18.48 -19.95
N ILE A 202 -7.59 17.39 -20.73
CA ILE A 202 -6.41 16.61 -21.07
C ILE A 202 -5.72 17.24 -22.27
N TYR A 203 -4.41 17.45 -22.14
CA TYR A 203 -3.54 17.92 -23.20
C TYR A 203 -2.44 16.91 -23.48
N ARG A 204 -1.89 16.98 -24.69
CA ARG A 204 -0.70 16.26 -25.10
C ARG A 204 0.29 17.19 -25.78
N MET A 205 1.58 17.00 -25.52
CA MET A 205 2.66 17.71 -26.19
C MET A 205 3.89 16.81 -26.36
N ARG A 206 4.85 17.24 -27.17
CA ARG A 206 6.16 16.58 -27.28
C ARG A 206 6.97 16.79 -26.00
N THR A 207 7.90 15.89 -25.71
CA THR A 207 8.80 16.00 -24.54
C THR A 207 9.76 17.21 -24.58
N ASP A 208 9.85 17.89 -25.72
CA ASP A 208 10.55 19.17 -25.88
C ASP A 208 9.64 20.41 -25.70
N GLY A 209 8.36 20.21 -25.37
CA GLY A 209 7.36 21.28 -25.18
C GLY A 209 6.63 21.70 -26.46
N THR A 210 6.96 21.14 -27.62
CA THR A 210 6.32 21.50 -28.90
C THR A 210 5.03 20.71 -29.18
N ASN A 211 4.27 21.13 -30.20
CA ASN A 211 3.07 20.44 -30.70
C ASN A 211 2.03 20.14 -29.60
N LEU A 212 1.68 21.19 -28.85
CA LEU A 212 0.62 21.16 -27.86
C LEU A 212 -0.75 20.91 -28.53
N GLN A 213 -1.51 19.97 -27.99
CA GLN A 213 -2.82 19.55 -28.47
C GLN A 213 -3.77 19.37 -27.29
N GLN A 214 -4.95 19.95 -27.36
CA GLN A 214 -6.06 19.66 -26.45
C GLN A 214 -6.77 18.38 -26.92
N LEU A 215 -6.99 17.42 -26.01
CA LEU A 215 -7.61 16.12 -26.31
C LEU A 215 -9.06 16.02 -25.82
N THR A 216 -9.45 16.83 -24.82
CA THR A 216 -10.81 16.90 -24.27
C THR A 216 -11.25 18.36 -24.17
N ASP A 217 -12.56 18.60 -24.18
CA ASP A 217 -13.18 19.92 -24.05
C ASP A 217 -14.51 19.87 -23.27
N SER A 218 -14.68 18.86 -22.41
CA SER A 218 -15.91 18.66 -21.66
C SER A 218 -16.03 19.60 -20.47
N ARG A 219 -17.25 20.09 -20.21
CA ARG A 219 -17.54 20.87 -18.99
C ARG A 219 -17.32 19.99 -17.75
N GLY A 220 -16.58 20.51 -16.78
CA GLY A 220 -16.22 19.78 -15.57
C GLY A 220 -14.70 19.70 -15.39
N TYR A 221 -14.24 18.54 -14.95
CA TYR A 221 -12.83 18.25 -14.71
C TYR A 221 -12.45 16.92 -15.37
N ASP A 222 -11.56 16.97 -16.35
CA ASP A 222 -10.86 15.83 -16.91
C ASP A 222 -9.41 15.85 -16.45
N GLY A 223 -8.96 14.82 -15.74
CA GLY A 223 -7.57 14.82 -15.25
C GLY A 223 -6.93 13.50 -14.86
N GLY A 224 -5.66 13.56 -14.47
CA GLY A 224 -4.81 12.41 -14.14
C GLY A 224 -4.66 11.42 -15.28
N PRO A 225 -4.23 11.88 -16.47
CA PRO A 225 -4.06 11.00 -17.61
C PRO A 225 -2.81 10.11 -17.49
N PHE A 226 -2.93 8.85 -17.88
CA PHE A 226 -1.79 7.93 -18.02
C PHE A 226 -1.84 7.21 -19.36
N PHE A 227 -0.66 6.98 -19.96
CA PHE A 227 -0.54 6.12 -21.13
C PHE A 227 -0.63 4.64 -20.75
N SER A 228 -1.16 3.82 -21.65
CA SER A 228 -0.95 2.36 -21.61
C SER A 228 0.52 2.02 -21.86
N GLN A 229 0.95 0.83 -21.42
CA GLN A 229 2.35 0.38 -21.55
C GLN A 229 2.82 0.25 -23.01
N ASP A 230 1.89 0.07 -23.96
CA ASP A 230 2.18 0.08 -25.40
C ASP A 230 2.05 1.47 -26.05
N GLY A 231 1.68 2.50 -25.29
CA GLY A 231 1.55 3.89 -25.72
C GLY A 231 0.37 4.18 -26.64
N LYS A 232 -0.54 3.22 -26.87
CA LYS A 232 -1.66 3.37 -27.82
C LYS A 232 -2.91 3.97 -27.20
N LYS A 233 -3.06 3.89 -25.88
CA LYS A 233 -4.23 4.37 -25.15
C LYS A 233 -3.84 5.35 -24.06
N ILE A 234 -4.78 6.20 -23.69
CA ILE A 234 -4.74 7.05 -22.50
C ILE A 234 -5.95 6.68 -21.63
N CYS A 235 -5.78 6.60 -20.31
CA CYS A 235 -6.87 6.56 -19.35
C CYS A 235 -6.86 7.82 -18.50
N TRP A 236 -8.02 8.30 -18.07
CA TRP A 236 -8.16 9.45 -17.18
C TRP A 236 -9.47 9.36 -16.39
N ARG A 237 -9.67 10.29 -15.46
CA ARG A 237 -10.96 10.48 -14.78
C ARG A 237 -11.69 11.69 -15.34
N ARG A 238 -13.01 11.59 -15.48
CA ARG A 238 -13.90 12.70 -15.80
C ARG A 238 -14.91 12.88 -14.69
N PHE A 239 -15.02 14.10 -14.18
CA PHE A 239 -16.00 14.46 -13.16
C PHE A 239 -17.33 14.82 -13.80
N SER A 240 -18.43 14.58 -13.09
CA SER A 240 -19.72 15.20 -13.41
C SER A 240 -19.60 16.73 -13.35
N GLU A 241 -20.48 17.45 -14.06
CA GLU A 241 -20.43 18.93 -14.10
C GLU A 241 -20.55 19.57 -12.70
N ASP A 242 -21.25 18.90 -11.77
CA ASP A 242 -21.41 19.33 -10.38
C ASP A 242 -20.26 18.89 -9.45
N GLY A 243 -19.28 18.14 -9.97
CA GLY A 243 -18.12 17.63 -9.24
C GLY A 243 -18.42 16.52 -8.23
N ALA A 244 -19.66 15.99 -8.19
CA ALA A 244 -20.08 15.03 -7.17
C ALA A 244 -19.58 13.60 -7.42
N THR A 245 -19.46 13.19 -8.69
CA THR A 245 -18.98 11.86 -9.09
C THR A 245 -17.88 11.97 -10.12
N ALA A 246 -17.12 10.89 -10.31
CA ALA A 246 -16.16 10.78 -11.40
C ALA A 246 -16.12 9.37 -11.94
N GLU A 247 -15.94 9.24 -13.24
CA GLU A 247 -15.86 7.96 -13.92
C GLU A 247 -14.54 7.85 -14.70
N ILE A 248 -14.10 6.63 -14.95
CA ILE A 248 -12.89 6.34 -15.69
C ILE A 248 -13.20 6.29 -17.17
N PHE A 249 -12.39 6.95 -17.97
CA PHE A 249 -12.49 6.96 -19.42
C PHE A 249 -11.19 6.48 -20.06
N THR A 250 -11.28 6.00 -21.30
CA THR A 250 -10.13 5.70 -22.16
C THR A 250 -10.29 6.29 -23.55
N MET A 251 -9.17 6.54 -24.21
CA MET A 251 -9.09 7.08 -25.58
C MET A 251 -7.85 6.52 -26.27
N ASN A 252 -7.80 6.61 -27.59
CA ASN A 252 -6.54 6.47 -28.33
C ASN A 252 -5.56 7.57 -27.94
N SER A 253 -4.26 7.30 -28.05
CA SER A 253 -3.23 8.27 -27.66
C SER A 253 -3.29 9.59 -28.43
N ASP A 254 -3.96 9.63 -29.58
CA ASP A 254 -4.22 10.82 -30.40
C ASP A 254 -5.48 11.62 -30.03
N GLY A 255 -6.25 11.17 -29.02
CA GLY A 255 -7.50 11.81 -28.59
C GLY A 255 -8.78 11.16 -29.13
N SER A 256 -8.67 10.30 -30.14
CA SER A 256 -9.85 9.66 -30.77
C SER A 256 -10.43 8.52 -29.91
N ASN A 257 -11.69 8.14 -30.18
CA ASN A 257 -12.36 7.01 -29.53
C ASN A 257 -12.44 7.10 -28.00
N GLN A 258 -12.82 8.28 -27.48
CA GLN A 258 -13.14 8.44 -26.06
C GLN A 258 -14.29 7.51 -25.66
N THR A 259 -14.09 6.71 -24.62
CA THR A 259 -15.02 5.68 -24.14
C THR A 259 -15.07 5.71 -22.62
N GLN A 260 -16.27 5.79 -22.04
CA GLN A 260 -16.49 5.63 -20.61
C GLN A 260 -16.35 4.15 -20.23
N ILE A 261 -15.58 3.85 -19.19
CA ILE A 261 -15.28 2.48 -18.74
C ILE A 261 -16.07 2.11 -17.48
N THR A 262 -16.36 3.08 -16.62
CA THR A 262 -17.06 2.84 -15.36
C THR A 262 -18.36 3.63 -15.27
N GLU A 263 -19.32 3.09 -14.53
CA GLU A 263 -20.60 3.73 -14.18
C GLU A 263 -20.90 3.45 -12.71
N MET A 264 -19.99 3.87 -11.83
CA MET A 264 -20.05 3.58 -10.39
C MET A 264 -21.07 4.44 -9.64
N GLY A 265 -21.41 5.62 -10.17
CA GLY A 265 -22.23 6.60 -9.45
C GLY A 265 -21.56 7.10 -8.16
N ALA A 266 -20.23 7.03 -8.12
CA ALA A 266 -19.36 7.40 -7.01
C ALA A 266 -18.10 8.08 -7.59
N MET A 267 -17.15 8.44 -6.74
CA MET A 267 -15.86 8.93 -7.21
C MET A 267 -15.03 7.73 -7.69
N SER A 268 -14.67 7.67 -8.96
CA SER A 268 -13.64 6.77 -9.51
C SER A 268 -12.40 7.59 -9.81
N TRP A 269 -11.30 7.30 -9.12
CA TRP A 269 -10.14 8.16 -9.03
C TRP A 269 -8.83 7.44 -9.35
N ALA A 270 -7.86 8.19 -9.90
CA ALA A 270 -6.50 7.74 -10.21
C ALA A 270 -6.43 6.38 -10.94
N PRO A 271 -6.98 6.27 -12.16
CA PRO A 271 -6.90 5.04 -12.94
C PRO A 271 -5.47 4.77 -13.39
N PHE A 272 -5.09 3.49 -13.46
CA PHE A 272 -3.79 3.07 -13.97
C PHE A 272 -3.91 1.75 -14.74
N PHE A 273 -3.27 1.66 -15.90
CA PHE A 273 -3.26 0.41 -16.69
C PHE A 273 -2.40 -0.65 -16.03
N HIS A 274 -2.87 -1.90 -16.02
CA HIS A 274 -1.95 -3.01 -15.87
C HIS A 274 -1.07 -3.13 -17.13
N PRO A 275 0.23 -3.48 -17.02
CA PRO A 275 1.14 -3.58 -18.18
C PRO A 275 0.71 -4.56 -19.28
N SER A 276 -0.20 -5.50 -18.98
CA SER A 276 -0.79 -6.39 -20.00
C SER A 276 -1.77 -5.68 -20.93
N GLY A 277 -2.32 -4.53 -20.55
CA GLY A 277 -3.36 -3.80 -21.32
C GLY A 277 -4.78 -4.36 -21.18
N GLU A 278 -5.00 -5.40 -20.36
CA GLU A 278 -6.28 -6.11 -20.25
C GLU A 278 -7.28 -5.45 -19.28
N TYR A 279 -6.78 -4.71 -18.29
CA TYR A 279 -7.61 -4.05 -17.28
C TYR A 279 -6.92 -2.81 -16.69
N LEU A 280 -7.73 -2.02 -16.01
CA LEU A 280 -7.36 -0.86 -15.21
C LEU A 280 -7.54 -1.18 -13.73
N ILE A 281 -6.73 -0.54 -12.90
CA ILE A 281 -6.96 -0.41 -11.46
C ILE A 281 -7.29 1.05 -11.14
N TYR A 282 -8.21 1.31 -10.23
CA TYR A 282 -8.61 2.65 -9.80
C TYR A 282 -9.09 2.64 -8.35
N ALA A 283 -9.17 3.79 -7.72
CA ALA A 283 -9.73 3.93 -6.37
C ALA A 283 -11.19 4.40 -6.44
N THR A 284 -12.05 3.94 -5.55
CA THR A 284 -13.42 4.46 -5.46
C THR A 284 -13.93 4.60 -4.03
N ASN A 285 -14.75 5.64 -3.81
CA ASN A 285 -15.39 5.92 -2.54
C ASN A 285 -16.82 5.37 -2.41
N ILE A 286 -17.18 4.36 -3.21
CA ILE A 286 -18.52 3.75 -3.21
C ILE A 286 -18.93 3.19 -1.83
N HIS A 287 -17.96 2.96 -0.92
CA HIS A 287 -18.19 2.51 0.45
C HIS A 287 -18.28 3.63 1.48
N GLY A 288 -18.29 4.89 1.04
CA GLY A 288 -18.43 6.07 1.89
C GLY A 288 -17.44 7.17 1.53
N PHE A 289 -17.82 8.44 1.75
CA PHE A 289 -17.06 9.61 1.32
C PHE A 289 -15.58 9.62 1.75
N GLY A 290 -15.29 9.10 2.95
CA GLY A 290 -13.93 8.99 3.49
C GLY A 290 -13.30 7.61 3.35
N ASN A 291 -13.93 6.68 2.62
CA ASN A 291 -13.44 5.31 2.41
C ASN A 291 -13.15 5.04 0.93
N PHE A 292 -11.91 5.23 0.50
CA PHE A 292 -11.44 4.88 -0.85
C PHE A 292 -10.81 3.50 -0.86
N GLU A 293 -11.24 2.67 -1.82
CA GLU A 293 -10.77 1.30 -1.99
C GLU A 293 -10.39 1.07 -3.45
N LEU A 294 -9.41 0.19 -3.70
CA LEU A 294 -8.98 -0.17 -5.04
C LEU A 294 -9.95 -1.15 -5.69
N TYR A 295 -10.20 -0.94 -6.99
CA TYR A 295 -11.06 -1.74 -7.84
C TYR A 295 -10.39 -2.02 -9.19
N LEU A 296 -10.77 -3.13 -9.81
CA LEU A 296 -10.40 -3.47 -11.18
C LEU A 296 -11.60 -3.35 -12.11
N VAL A 297 -11.33 -3.00 -13.36
CA VAL A 297 -12.29 -3.09 -14.46
C VAL A 297 -11.53 -3.40 -15.75
N ARG A 298 -12.12 -4.20 -16.65
CA ARG A 298 -11.52 -4.46 -17.95
C ARG A 298 -11.37 -3.17 -18.76
N THR A 299 -10.40 -3.14 -19.67
CA THR A 299 -10.18 -1.97 -20.56
C THR A 299 -11.31 -1.75 -21.57
N ASN A 300 -12.17 -2.74 -21.78
CA ASN A 300 -13.40 -2.64 -22.57
C ASN A 300 -14.67 -2.46 -21.72
N GLY A 301 -14.54 -2.18 -20.42
CA GLY A 301 -15.65 -2.06 -19.49
C GLY A 301 -16.17 -3.40 -18.97
N GLY A 302 -17.24 -3.38 -18.18
CA GLY A 302 -17.82 -4.57 -17.57
C GLY A 302 -17.92 -4.44 -16.05
N THR A 303 -18.15 -5.57 -15.37
CA THR A 303 -18.41 -5.56 -13.92
C THR A 303 -17.11 -5.27 -13.14
N PRO A 304 -17.06 -4.21 -12.33
CA PRO A 304 -15.88 -3.92 -11.53
C PRO A 304 -15.70 -4.90 -10.36
N VAL A 305 -14.45 -5.13 -9.98
CA VAL A 305 -14.07 -6.08 -8.94
C VAL A 305 -13.31 -5.36 -7.83
N ARG A 306 -13.80 -5.46 -6.59
CA ARG A 306 -13.11 -4.85 -5.43
C ARG A 306 -11.81 -5.58 -5.13
N VAL A 307 -10.73 -4.83 -4.93
CA VAL A 307 -9.40 -5.34 -4.58
C VAL A 307 -9.15 -5.19 -3.09
N THR A 308 -9.17 -3.98 -2.55
CA THR A 308 -8.87 -3.72 -1.13
C THR A 308 -10.14 -3.65 -0.30
N GLN A 309 -10.03 -4.00 0.98
CA GLN A 309 -11.12 -3.95 1.94
C GLN A 309 -10.68 -3.28 3.25
N THR A 310 -9.75 -2.32 3.14
CA THR A 310 -9.16 -1.66 4.30
C THR A 310 -9.79 -0.29 4.49
N ASP A 311 -10.40 -0.09 5.67
CA ASP A 311 -11.00 1.21 6.03
C ASP A 311 -10.05 2.39 5.77
N ARG A 312 -10.63 3.51 5.33
CA ARG A 312 -10.04 4.84 5.06
C ARG A 312 -9.60 5.05 3.63
N PHE A 313 -8.34 4.88 3.31
CA PHE A 313 -7.82 5.34 2.04
C PHE A 313 -6.82 4.35 1.53
N ASP A 314 -7.18 3.71 0.43
CA ASP A 314 -6.31 3.05 -0.52
C ASP A 314 -6.54 3.70 -1.89
N GLY A 315 -5.49 4.29 -2.45
CA GLY A 315 -5.59 4.99 -3.73
C GLY A 315 -4.24 5.25 -4.37
N LEU A 316 -4.24 5.98 -5.48
CA LEU A 316 -3.05 6.27 -6.28
C LEU A 316 -2.27 4.98 -6.66
N PRO A 317 -2.94 3.97 -7.24
CA PRO A 317 -2.30 2.71 -7.60
C PRO A 317 -1.34 2.87 -8.79
N ALA A 318 -0.21 2.16 -8.76
CA ALA A 318 0.73 2.07 -9.88
C ALA A 318 1.34 0.67 -9.95
N PHE A 319 1.25 0.02 -11.10
CA PHE A 319 1.90 -1.28 -11.32
C PHE A 319 3.38 -1.12 -11.67
N SER A 320 4.21 -2.05 -11.23
CA SER A 320 5.57 -2.21 -11.75
C SER A 320 5.53 -2.57 -13.25
N PRO A 321 6.57 -2.24 -14.04
CA PRO A 321 6.57 -2.52 -15.48
C PRO A 321 6.42 -4.00 -15.85
N ASP A 322 6.78 -4.91 -14.95
CA ASP A 322 6.61 -6.36 -15.12
C ASP A 322 5.22 -6.89 -14.69
N GLY A 323 4.35 -6.03 -14.15
CA GLY A 323 3.00 -6.36 -13.70
C GLY A 323 2.93 -7.18 -12.40
N LYS A 324 4.06 -7.41 -11.72
CA LYS A 324 4.12 -8.32 -10.54
C LYS A 324 4.04 -7.61 -9.20
N THR A 325 4.13 -6.29 -9.18
CA THR A 325 4.07 -5.49 -7.95
C THR A 325 3.08 -4.36 -8.15
N LEU A 326 2.24 -4.13 -7.14
CA LEU A 326 1.42 -2.93 -7.03
C LEU A 326 2.03 -2.02 -5.98
N ALA A 327 2.21 -0.75 -6.32
CA ALA A 327 2.40 0.34 -5.37
C ALA A 327 1.07 1.07 -5.19
N TRP A 328 0.73 1.49 -3.97
CA TRP A 328 -0.42 2.35 -3.72
C TRP A 328 -0.21 3.17 -2.45
N THR A 329 -0.90 4.29 -2.34
CA THR A 329 -0.93 5.10 -1.12
C THR A 329 -2.02 4.58 -0.20
N SER A 330 -1.67 4.33 1.06
CA SER A 330 -2.60 3.82 2.07
C SER A 330 -2.51 4.54 3.40
N GLN A 331 -3.65 4.63 4.09
CA GLN A 331 -3.77 5.04 5.49
C GLN A 331 -3.84 3.86 6.47
N ARG A 332 -3.45 2.64 6.04
CA ARG A 332 -3.35 1.44 6.89
C ARG A 332 -2.23 1.49 7.94
N THR A 333 -1.57 2.64 8.10
CA THR A 333 -0.55 2.89 9.12
C THR A 333 -1.18 3.04 10.51
N GLY A 334 -0.45 2.69 11.58
CA GLY A 334 -0.96 2.83 12.95
C GLY A 334 -1.30 4.27 13.36
N ASN A 335 -0.64 5.26 12.74
CA ASN A 335 -0.88 6.68 12.95
C ASN A 335 -1.82 7.31 11.89
N LYS A 336 -2.39 6.50 10.99
CA LYS A 336 -3.33 6.89 9.92
C LYS A 336 -2.78 7.89 8.91
N GLN A 337 -1.47 8.08 8.87
CA GLN A 337 -0.82 8.91 7.84
C GLN A 337 -0.81 8.15 6.51
N SER A 338 -1.08 8.87 5.42
CA SER A 338 -0.94 8.34 4.07
C SER A 338 0.53 8.06 3.77
N GLN A 339 0.84 6.81 3.44
CA GLN A 339 2.17 6.35 3.07
C GLN A 339 2.07 5.41 1.86
N ILE A 340 3.16 5.23 1.12
CA ILE A 340 3.20 4.31 -0.02
C ILE A 340 3.47 2.90 0.50
N PHE A 341 2.73 1.93 -0.02
CA PHE A 341 2.87 0.50 0.22
C PHE A 341 3.21 -0.21 -1.08
N LEU A 342 3.88 -1.37 -0.95
CA LEU A 342 4.13 -2.31 -2.02
C LEU A 342 3.49 -3.65 -1.67
N GLY A 343 2.95 -4.34 -2.68
CA GLY A 343 2.44 -5.70 -2.55
C GLY A 343 2.69 -6.50 -3.83
N LYS A 344 2.98 -7.79 -3.67
CA LYS A 344 3.03 -8.72 -4.81
C LYS A 344 1.64 -8.84 -5.40
N TRP A 345 1.54 -8.60 -6.69
CA TRP A 345 0.30 -8.64 -7.45
C TRP A 345 0.08 -10.01 -8.09
N ASN A 346 -1.11 -10.55 -7.92
CA ASN A 346 -1.54 -11.78 -8.55
C ASN A 346 -2.35 -11.50 -9.84
N HIS A 347 -1.62 -11.29 -10.93
CA HIS A 347 -2.20 -11.00 -12.25
C HIS A 347 -3.11 -12.12 -12.76
N HIS A 348 -2.76 -13.39 -12.51
CA HIS A 348 -3.52 -14.52 -13.00
C HIS A 348 -4.94 -14.55 -12.40
N THR A 349 -5.04 -14.47 -11.07
CA THR A 349 -6.33 -14.42 -10.37
C THR A 349 -7.13 -13.17 -10.73
N ALA A 350 -6.46 -12.02 -10.96
CA ALA A 350 -7.16 -10.83 -11.45
C ALA A 350 -7.85 -11.08 -12.80
N LEU A 351 -7.17 -11.71 -13.76
CA LEU A 351 -7.77 -12.05 -15.05
C LEU A 351 -8.86 -13.11 -14.96
N GLU A 352 -8.68 -14.15 -14.15
CA GLU A 352 -9.69 -15.18 -13.92
C GLU A 352 -11.00 -14.54 -13.45
N ILE A 353 -10.96 -13.77 -12.36
CA ILE A 353 -12.16 -13.15 -11.79
C ILE A 353 -12.79 -12.14 -12.76
N LEU A 354 -11.98 -11.36 -13.48
CA LEU A 354 -12.49 -10.40 -14.47
C LEU A 354 -13.05 -11.07 -15.75
N ASN A 355 -12.70 -12.33 -16.05
CA ASN A 355 -13.19 -13.09 -17.23
C ASN A 355 -14.43 -13.94 -16.92
N GLU A 356 -14.79 -14.12 -15.64
CA GLU A 356 -15.98 -14.85 -15.24
C GLU A 356 -17.27 -14.06 -15.57
N GLU A 357 -17.65 -14.07 -16.85
CA GLU A 357 -18.91 -13.50 -17.36
C GLU A 357 -20.13 -14.37 -17.01
N GLY A 358 -21.26 -13.73 -16.68
CA GLY A 358 -22.58 -14.38 -16.70
C GLY A 358 -23.32 -14.63 -15.37
N VAL A 359 -23.06 -13.88 -14.30
CA VAL A 359 -23.96 -13.93 -13.13
C VAL A 359 -24.25 -12.52 -12.62
N ASP A 360 -25.54 -12.17 -12.64
CA ASP A 360 -26.12 -10.97 -12.06
C ASP A 360 -25.62 -10.75 -10.62
N ALA A 361 -25.36 -9.51 -10.24
CA ALA A 361 -24.76 -9.11 -8.96
C ALA A 361 -25.58 -9.58 -7.74
N LYS A 362 -26.85 -9.97 -7.94
CA LYS A 362 -27.73 -10.54 -6.92
C LYS A 362 -27.71 -12.08 -6.83
N GLU A 363 -27.30 -12.80 -7.88
CA GLU A 363 -27.25 -14.27 -7.88
C GLU A 363 -25.89 -14.87 -7.49
N LYS A 364 -24.75 -14.14 -7.66
CA LYS A 364 -23.42 -14.62 -7.19
C LYS A 364 -23.34 -14.80 -5.66
N ILE A 365 -24.25 -14.20 -4.89
CA ILE A 365 -24.30 -14.34 -3.43
C ILE A 365 -24.99 -15.66 -3.02
N LYS A 366 -25.78 -16.27 -3.91
CA LYS A 366 -26.64 -17.42 -3.55
C LYS A 366 -26.06 -18.77 -3.97
N THR A 367 -25.33 -18.84 -5.09
CA THR A 367 -24.90 -20.12 -5.69
C THR A 367 -23.50 -20.60 -5.29
N THR A 368 -22.67 -19.76 -4.64
CA THR A 368 -21.38 -20.22 -4.09
C THR A 368 -21.56 -21.08 -2.83
N VAL A 369 -22.64 -20.88 -2.07
CA VAL A 369 -22.95 -21.64 -0.85
C VAL A 369 -23.38 -23.07 -1.18
N GLU A 370 -24.09 -23.28 -2.30
CA GLU A 370 -24.58 -24.61 -2.70
C GLU A 370 -23.49 -25.49 -3.34
N ARG A 371 -22.45 -24.90 -3.95
CA ARG A 371 -21.31 -25.66 -4.51
C ARG A 371 -20.24 -26.05 -3.49
N LEU A 372 -20.31 -25.56 -2.25
CA LEU A 372 -19.37 -25.89 -1.19
C LEU A 372 -19.75 -27.14 -0.35
N GLN A 373 -20.86 -27.83 -0.67
CA GLN A 373 -21.32 -29.00 0.10
C GLN A 373 -20.77 -30.36 -0.35
N SER A 374 -19.74 -30.43 -1.20
CA SER A 374 -19.04 -31.70 -1.42
C SER A 374 -17.53 -31.52 -1.61
N MET A 375 -16.80 -31.37 -0.50
CA MET A 375 -15.34 -31.55 -0.52
C MET A 375 -14.88 -32.41 0.66
N GLY A 376 -14.42 -33.62 0.35
CA GLY A 376 -13.15 -34.09 0.88
C GLY A 376 -12.12 -33.91 -0.23
N SER A 377 -11.12 -33.04 -0.03
CA SER A 377 -10.01 -32.80 -0.97
C SER A 377 -8.68 -33.12 -0.30
N PRO A 378 -7.69 -33.73 -1.01
CA PRO A 378 -6.38 -34.09 -0.46
C PRO A 378 -5.40 -32.91 -0.30
N ALA A 379 -5.83 -31.67 -0.58
CA ALA A 379 -4.98 -30.48 -0.42
C ALA A 379 -5.08 -29.92 1.01
N ILE A 380 -3.94 -29.71 1.67
CA ILE A 380 -3.88 -29.00 2.97
C ILE A 380 -4.12 -27.52 2.70
N THR A 381 -5.23 -27.00 3.21
CA THR A 381 -5.61 -25.59 3.01
C THR A 381 -5.08 -24.70 4.12
N ALA A 382 -5.02 -23.39 3.87
CA ALA A 382 -4.71 -22.41 4.91
C ALA A 382 -5.72 -22.44 6.08
N ALA A 383 -6.95 -22.88 5.83
CA ALA A 383 -7.97 -23.07 6.86
C ALA A 383 -7.70 -24.30 7.73
N ASP A 384 -7.23 -25.40 7.14
CA ASP A 384 -6.77 -26.56 7.90
C ASP A 384 -5.59 -26.17 8.80
N LEU A 385 -4.62 -25.44 8.25
CA LEU A 385 -3.49 -24.90 9.02
C LEU A 385 -3.95 -23.97 10.14
N ARG A 386 -4.84 -23.01 9.85
CA ARG A 386 -5.37 -22.09 10.86
C ARG A 386 -6.12 -22.83 11.97
N ARG A 387 -6.98 -23.79 11.64
CA ARG A 387 -7.71 -24.60 12.62
C ARG A 387 -6.74 -25.29 13.59
N HIS A 388 -5.76 -26.00 13.06
CA HIS A 388 -4.79 -26.70 13.90
C HIS A 388 -3.95 -25.73 14.74
N VAL A 389 -3.53 -24.61 14.15
CA VAL A 389 -2.74 -23.58 14.85
C VAL A 389 -3.56 -22.90 15.95
N GLU A 390 -4.80 -22.51 15.69
CA GLU A 390 -5.67 -21.84 16.67
C GLU A 390 -6.04 -22.78 17.82
N THR A 391 -6.40 -24.04 17.53
CA THR A 391 -6.70 -25.01 18.60
C THR A 391 -5.49 -25.28 19.48
N LEU A 392 -4.33 -25.61 18.86
CA LEU A 392 -3.10 -25.91 19.60
C LEU A 392 -2.46 -24.70 20.29
N ALA A 393 -2.80 -23.48 19.87
CA ALA A 393 -2.35 -22.23 20.50
C ALA A 393 -3.43 -21.58 21.37
N SER A 394 -4.60 -22.22 21.53
CA SER A 394 -5.69 -21.64 22.31
C SER A 394 -5.35 -21.63 23.81
N PRO A 395 -5.91 -20.69 24.59
CA PRO A 395 -5.71 -20.64 26.04
C PRO A 395 -6.14 -21.93 26.76
N GLU A 396 -7.11 -22.67 26.23
CA GLU A 396 -7.61 -23.93 26.78
C GLU A 396 -6.55 -25.05 26.78
N PHE A 397 -5.60 -24.96 25.86
CA PHE A 397 -4.48 -25.89 25.73
C PHE A 397 -3.26 -25.43 26.53
N GLU A 398 -3.36 -24.36 27.33
CA GLU A 398 -2.45 -23.95 28.41
C GLU A 398 -0.94 -23.94 28.06
N GLY A 399 -0.59 -23.96 26.77
CA GLY A 399 0.78 -24.09 26.27
C GLY A 399 1.33 -25.52 26.22
N ARG A 400 2.44 -25.71 25.51
CA ARG A 400 3.04 -27.02 25.20
C ARG A 400 4.38 -27.25 25.91
N MET A 401 4.51 -26.70 27.11
CA MET A 401 5.68 -26.98 27.95
C MET A 401 5.65 -28.45 28.34
N THR A 402 6.77 -29.13 28.19
CA THR A 402 6.80 -30.59 28.32
C THR A 402 6.39 -31.03 29.73
N GLY A 403 5.42 -31.96 29.80
CA GLY A 403 4.87 -32.47 31.06
C GLY A 403 3.70 -31.66 31.65
N THR A 404 3.25 -30.58 31.01
CA THR A 404 2.06 -29.85 31.45
C THR A 404 0.76 -30.50 30.97
N MET A 405 -0.37 -30.14 31.60
CA MET A 405 -1.69 -30.56 31.15
C MET A 405 -2.00 -30.09 29.72
N GLY A 406 -1.50 -28.91 29.36
CA GLY A 406 -1.65 -28.35 28.02
C GLY A 406 -0.95 -29.18 26.94
N GLU A 407 0.26 -29.68 27.23
CA GLU A 407 0.97 -30.61 26.35
C GLU A 407 0.18 -31.92 26.18
N GLN A 408 -0.34 -32.50 27.26
CA GLN A 408 -1.16 -33.71 27.17
C GLN A 408 -2.42 -33.53 26.32
N LYS A 409 -3.13 -32.39 26.48
CA LYS A 409 -4.30 -32.03 25.65
C LYS A 409 -3.90 -31.89 24.17
N ALA A 410 -2.80 -31.21 23.89
CA ALA A 410 -2.30 -31.00 22.52
C ALA A 410 -1.93 -32.32 21.84
N THR A 411 -1.23 -33.21 22.55
CA THR A 411 -0.83 -34.52 22.04
C THR A 411 -2.06 -35.42 21.79
N GLN A 412 -3.08 -35.34 22.65
CA GLN A 412 -4.37 -36.02 22.44
C GLN A 412 -5.12 -35.51 21.19
N TYR A 413 -5.17 -34.18 20.98
CA TYR A 413 -5.79 -33.57 19.80
C TYR A 413 -5.16 -34.07 18.49
N VAL A 414 -3.83 -34.16 18.43
CA VAL A 414 -3.12 -34.68 17.24
C VAL A 414 -3.46 -36.15 16.99
N ALA A 415 -3.52 -36.98 18.04
CA ALA A 415 -3.92 -38.38 17.93
C ALA A 415 -5.37 -38.55 17.40
N GLU A 416 -6.28 -37.66 17.78
CA GLU A 416 -7.66 -37.64 17.28
C GLU A 416 -7.76 -37.22 15.82
N GLU A 417 -6.97 -36.23 15.40
CA GLU A 417 -6.91 -35.82 14.00
C GLU A 417 -6.30 -36.93 13.12
N PHE A 418 -5.28 -37.65 13.59
CA PHE A 418 -4.75 -38.83 12.88
C PHE A 418 -5.81 -39.92 12.73
N ARG A 419 -6.58 -40.18 13.78
CA ARG A 419 -7.72 -41.12 13.71
C ARG A 419 -8.79 -40.64 12.72
N ARG A 420 -9.10 -39.35 12.70
CA ARG A 420 -10.09 -38.75 11.78
C ARG A 420 -9.66 -38.84 10.32
N LEU A 421 -8.36 -38.76 10.06
CA LEU A 421 -7.75 -38.96 8.75
C LEU A 421 -7.63 -40.44 8.35
N GLY A 422 -7.98 -41.38 9.24
CA GLY A 422 -7.94 -42.81 8.98
C GLY A 422 -6.54 -43.44 9.09
N LEU A 423 -5.60 -42.78 9.78
CA LEU A 423 -4.27 -43.33 10.04
C LEU A 423 -4.32 -44.38 11.17
N GLU A 424 -3.37 -45.32 11.18
CA GLU A 424 -3.26 -46.36 12.21
C GLU A 424 -2.23 -45.98 13.31
N PRO A 425 -2.43 -46.40 14.57
CA PRO A 425 -1.52 -46.11 15.68
C PRO A 425 -0.20 -46.90 15.58
N ALA A 426 0.93 -46.25 15.91
CA ALA A 426 2.28 -46.83 15.82
C ALA A 426 3.12 -46.71 17.11
N GLY A 427 2.54 -46.19 18.20
CA GLY A 427 3.15 -46.07 19.52
C GLY A 427 3.06 -47.36 20.34
N GLU A 428 3.58 -47.31 21.56
CA GLU A 428 3.61 -48.46 22.45
C GLU A 428 2.20 -49.02 22.68
N ASN A 429 2.06 -50.35 22.64
CA ASN A 429 0.81 -51.09 22.82
C ASN A 429 -0.32 -50.68 21.84
N GLY A 430 0.01 -50.27 20.62
CA GLY A 430 -0.98 -49.92 19.59
C GLY A 430 -1.69 -48.60 19.87
N THR A 431 -1.02 -47.68 20.58
CA THR A 431 -1.49 -46.31 20.82
C THR A 431 -0.87 -45.31 19.85
N TYR A 432 -1.29 -44.05 19.87
CA TYR A 432 -0.62 -42.99 19.10
C TYR A 432 0.56 -42.34 19.85
N PHE A 433 0.95 -42.87 21.02
CA PHE A 433 1.85 -42.19 21.95
C PHE A 433 3.18 -42.92 22.14
N GLY A 434 4.26 -42.15 22.29
CA GLY A 434 5.60 -42.62 22.67
C GLY A 434 6.22 -41.71 23.72
N GLN A 435 6.82 -42.29 24.75
CA GLN A 435 7.40 -41.55 25.88
C GLN A 435 8.92 -41.39 25.74
N PHE A 436 9.47 -40.27 26.20
CA PHE A 436 10.91 -40.05 26.29
C PHE A 436 11.28 -39.11 27.45
N ASN A 437 12.53 -39.18 27.90
CA ASN A 437 13.05 -38.37 29.00
C ASN A 437 13.72 -37.08 28.49
N PHE A 438 13.57 -35.97 29.20
CA PHE A 438 14.23 -34.69 28.90
C PHE A 438 14.59 -33.92 30.19
N THR A 439 15.48 -32.93 30.09
CA THR A 439 15.84 -32.03 31.20
C THR A 439 15.02 -30.74 31.12
N ALA A 440 14.20 -30.47 32.13
CA ALA A 440 13.23 -29.36 32.12
C ALA A 440 13.77 -27.99 32.61
N GLY A 441 15.02 -27.94 33.07
CA GLY A 441 15.63 -26.69 33.54
C GLY A 441 17.08 -26.85 34.00
N MET A 442 17.80 -25.73 34.02
CA MET A 442 19.12 -25.60 34.61
C MET A 442 19.11 -24.36 35.51
N GLU A 443 19.43 -24.53 36.79
CA GLU A 443 19.56 -23.40 37.72
C GLU A 443 21.02 -23.01 37.86
N ILE A 444 21.30 -21.70 37.83
CA ILE A 444 22.63 -21.21 38.18
C ILE A 444 22.78 -21.35 39.69
N GLU A 445 23.65 -22.25 40.10
CA GLU A 445 23.94 -22.42 41.52
C GLU A 445 24.46 -21.11 42.11
N LYS A 446 24.07 -20.82 43.37
CA LYS A 446 24.57 -19.67 44.13
C LYS A 446 26.10 -19.68 44.31
N SER A 447 26.75 -20.83 44.08
CA SER A 447 28.19 -21.05 44.08
C SER A 447 28.91 -20.51 42.83
N SER A 448 28.16 -20.13 41.78
CA SER A 448 28.72 -19.67 40.51
C SER A 448 29.50 -18.36 40.67
N SER A 449 30.71 -18.29 40.11
CA SER A 449 31.58 -17.12 40.23
C SER A 449 32.30 -16.81 38.91
N LEU A 450 32.50 -15.52 38.62
CA LEU A 450 33.35 -15.05 37.54
C LEU A 450 34.65 -14.51 38.13
N LYS A 451 35.78 -14.98 37.61
CA LYS A 451 37.11 -14.48 37.95
C LYS A 451 37.72 -13.85 36.71
N LEU A 452 38.26 -12.63 36.86
CA LEU A 452 38.99 -11.93 35.81
C LEU A 452 40.43 -11.79 36.24
N ASP A 453 41.34 -12.45 35.52
CA ASP A 453 42.77 -12.31 35.75
C ASP A 453 43.30 -11.08 34.99
N GLY A 454 43.97 -10.17 35.71
CA GLY A 454 44.66 -9.03 35.10
C GLY A 454 45.99 -9.44 34.42
N PRO A 455 46.62 -8.52 33.67
CA PRO A 455 47.96 -8.76 33.16
C PRO A 455 48.91 -9.16 34.29
N GLY A 456 49.57 -10.32 34.16
CA GLY A 456 50.48 -10.87 35.17
C GLY A 456 49.84 -11.69 36.30
N LYS A 457 48.61 -12.22 36.14
CA LYS A 457 47.88 -12.99 37.18
C LYS A 457 47.65 -12.25 38.49
N THR A 458 47.77 -10.92 38.47
CA THR A 458 47.43 -10.09 39.62
C THR A 458 45.91 -10.10 39.75
N ILE A 459 45.38 -10.98 40.60
CA ILE A 459 43.95 -11.05 40.91
C ILE A 459 43.59 -9.74 41.62
N ARG A 460 43.11 -8.73 40.87
CA ARG A 460 42.32 -7.68 41.50
C ARG A 460 41.10 -8.40 42.07
N ARG A 461 40.87 -8.30 43.39
CA ARG A 461 39.70 -8.90 44.06
C ARG A 461 38.42 -8.30 43.49
N PHE A 462 37.96 -8.82 42.37
CA PHE A 462 36.67 -8.54 41.79
C PHE A 462 35.69 -9.55 42.38
N LYS A 463 34.93 -9.11 43.40
CA LYS A 463 33.80 -9.91 43.90
C LYS A 463 32.60 -9.63 43.01
N SER A 464 32.57 -10.29 41.86
CA SER A 464 31.48 -10.16 40.90
C SER A 464 30.17 -10.69 41.49
N LYS A 465 29.12 -9.88 41.50
CA LYS A 465 27.76 -10.29 41.83
C LYS A 465 27.04 -10.73 40.56
N ILE A 466 26.50 -11.94 40.58
CA ILE A 466 25.70 -12.46 39.47
C ILE A 466 24.43 -11.61 39.29
N ASN A 467 24.05 -11.36 38.04
CA ASN A 467 22.97 -10.46 37.60
C ASN A 467 23.17 -8.96 37.89
N LEU A 468 24.26 -8.56 38.54
CA LEU A 468 24.60 -7.16 38.72
C LEU A 468 25.84 -6.79 37.91
N ASP A 469 26.94 -7.51 38.14
CA ASP A 469 28.23 -7.25 37.50
C ASP A 469 28.43 -8.13 36.25
N TRP A 470 27.80 -9.30 36.22
CA TRP A 470 27.85 -10.26 35.11
C TRP A 470 26.65 -11.22 35.17
N ARG A 471 26.28 -11.81 34.04
CA ARG A 471 25.28 -12.87 33.97
C ARG A 471 25.70 -13.92 32.93
N PRO A 472 25.85 -15.21 33.29
CA PRO A 472 26.04 -16.24 32.30
C PRO A 472 24.73 -16.43 31.54
N VAL A 473 24.85 -16.52 30.24
CA VAL A 473 23.79 -16.85 29.29
C VAL A 473 23.80 -18.36 29.03
N THR A 474 22.72 -18.92 28.47
CA THR A 474 22.47 -20.37 28.35
C THR A 474 23.57 -21.17 27.62
N TRP A 475 24.28 -20.51 26.71
CA TRP A 475 25.45 -20.99 25.98
C TRP A 475 26.82 -20.66 26.61
N SER A 476 26.86 -20.18 27.85
CA SER A 476 28.13 -19.91 28.54
C SER A 476 28.80 -21.23 28.91
N ALA A 477 30.05 -21.41 28.52
CA ALA A 477 30.86 -22.52 28.99
C ALA A 477 31.34 -22.29 30.44
N THR A 478 31.39 -23.36 31.23
CA THR A 478 32.09 -23.35 32.53
C THR A 478 33.58 -23.62 32.28
N GLY A 479 34.46 -22.71 32.71
CA GLY A 479 35.92 -22.90 32.62
C GLY A 479 36.71 -21.61 32.40
N GLU A 480 38.04 -21.73 32.30
CA GLU A 480 38.92 -20.60 31.98
C GLU A 480 38.86 -20.28 30.47
N THR A 481 38.62 -19.01 30.13
CA THR A 481 38.60 -18.54 28.73
C THR A 481 39.52 -17.33 28.56
N PRO A 482 40.49 -17.34 27.63
CA PRO A 482 41.36 -16.19 27.39
C PRO A 482 40.56 -15.05 26.73
N LEU A 483 40.54 -13.90 27.40
CA LEU A 483 39.74 -12.75 26.98
C LEU A 483 40.44 -12.05 25.81
N LYS A 484 39.97 -12.26 24.57
CA LYS A 484 40.62 -11.71 23.37
C LYS A 484 40.20 -10.27 23.05
N GLN A 485 38.92 -9.92 23.27
CA GLN A 485 38.36 -8.58 23.06
C GLN A 485 37.16 -8.36 23.99
N VAL A 486 36.96 -7.12 24.46
CA VAL A 486 35.75 -6.67 25.15
C VAL A 486 34.98 -5.75 24.21
N VAL A 487 33.69 -6.01 24.00
CA VAL A 487 32.80 -5.11 23.28
C VAL A 487 31.77 -4.56 24.26
N TRP A 488 31.64 -3.23 24.33
CA TRP A 488 30.60 -2.57 25.12
C TRP A 488 29.37 -2.40 24.22
N GLY A 489 28.38 -3.28 24.38
CA GLY A 489 27.08 -3.13 23.73
C GLY A 489 26.21 -2.18 24.52
N ASN A 490 26.26 -0.87 24.24
CA ASN A 490 25.31 0.08 24.79
C ASN A 490 24.82 1.02 23.67
N TYR A 491 23.76 0.58 22.97
CA TYR A 491 22.65 1.34 22.38
C TYR A 491 21.87 0.37 21.46
N GLY A 492 20.59 0.14 21.73
CA GLY A 492 19.65 -0.25 20.67
C GLY A 492 18.95 -1.62 20.70
N ILE A 493 18.80 -2.30 21.85
CA ILE A 493 17.71 -3.30 21.98
C ILE A 493 16.97 -3.02 23.28
N VAL A 494 15.79 -2.40 23.17
CA VAL A 494 14.80 -2.33 24.24
C VAL A 494 13.71 -3.32 23.87
N ALA A 495 13.68 -4.47 24.53
CA ALA A 495 12.45 -5.28 24.58
C ALA A 495 11.49 -4.56 25.53
N PRO A 496 10.22 -4.32 25.16
CA PRO A 496 9.24 -3.78 26.08
C PRO A 496 9.12 -4.67 27.33
N GLU A 497 8.96 -4.03 28.48
CA GLU A 497 8.73 -4.68 29.76
C GLU A 497 7.45 -5.52 29.67
N ALA A 498 7.58 -6.84 29.83
CA ALA A 498 6.43 -7.75 29.90
C ALA A 498 5.76 -7.52 31.27
N ASN A 499 4.74 -6.67 31.29
CA ASN A 499 3.89 -6.50 32.47
C ASN A 499 2.97 -7.72 32.63
N GLY A 500 3.42 -8.68 33.42
CA GLY A 500 2.58 -9.51 34.29
C GLY A 500 1.96 -10.77 33.69
N PHE A 501 2.52 -11.91 34.15
CA PHE A 501 1.95 -13.26 34.29
C PHE A 501 1.44 -14.00 33.05
#